data_AF-A0A0D2BTS1-F1
#
_entry.id   AF-A0A0D2BTS1-F1
#
_cell.length_a   1.000
_cell.length_b   1.000
_cell.length_c   1.000
_cell.angle_alpha   90.00
_cell.angle_beta   90.00
_cell.angle_gamma   90.00
#
_symmetry.space_group_name_H-M   'P 1'
#
loop_
_entity.id
_entity.type
_entity.pdbx_description
1 polymer ?
#
loop_
_entity_poly.entity_id
_entity_poly.type
_entity_poly.pdbx_seq_one_letter_code
_entity_poly.pdbx_strand_id
1 'polypeptide(L)'
;MSVSSESSPATPLPLVPDFDSTPFGQRKRDARDIVSSFDRNDLPSEFCPDTYKRITVGQAKRPSSEWTITGDLPRTIMTWMVHDPNGWALLNKCLPMKLRTKLFVEKLQRRFQHEFDRYDEVLDATQHLLAAPAWSPEDIRSTVIQIAANINSLAAAARLDLDERPDGPGGTAHVLLEALKGVCLRSKTIPAAPTQQGGARTESEISLYDIMIRRPLEGHSTVILEALEKVSKTSPGSLNNMGAQFRLVGDLMPTADAASTFWLRFRGLSAQAGAVF
;
A
#
# COMPACT_ATOMS: atom_id res chain seq x y z
N MET A 1 -2.69 22.38 -55.28
CA MET A 1 -2.67 21.38 -54.20
C MET A 1 -2.79 22.13 -52.89
N SER A 2 -4.00 22.22 -52.35
CA SER A 2 -4.27 22.90 -51.07
C SER A 2 -4.10 21.88 -49.96
N VAL A 3 -3.13 22.09 -49.10
CA VAL A 3 -2.91 21.26 -47.91
C VAL A 3 -3.82 21.82 -46.83
N SER A 4 -4.93 21.13 -46.57
CA SER A 4 -5.81 21.41 -45.44
C SER A 4 -5.10 20.99 -44.15
N SER A 5 -4.82 21.97 -43.29
CA SER A 5 -4.28 21.76 -41.96
C SER A 5 -5.38 21.16 -41.07
N GLU A 6 -5.36 19.84 -40.86
CA GLU A 6 -6.16 19.20 -39.81
C GLU A 6 -5.59 19.62 -38.45
N SER A 7 -6.28 20.55 -37.78
CA SER A 7 -6.04 20.88 -36.38
C SER A 7 -6.47 19.70 -35.53
N SER A 8 -5.49 18.90 -35.10
CA SER A 8 -5.69 17.84 -34.11
C SER A 8 -6.38 18.41 -32.86
N PRO A 9 -7.46 17.80 -32.34
CA PRO A 9 -8.17 18.33 -31.19
C PRO A 9 -7.24 18.25 -29.97
N ALA A 10 -6.85 19.42 -29.46
CA ALA A 10 -6.06 19.53 -28.24
C ALA A 10 -6.75 18.75 -27.12
N THR A 11 -6.08 17.73 -26.60
CA THR A 11 -6.53 17.02 -25.41
C THR A 11 -6.76 18.06 -24.31
N PRO A 12 -7.94 18.13 -23.67
CA PRO A 12 -8.19 19.09 -22.61
C PRO A 12 -7.08 18.96 -21.56
N LEU A 13 -6.42 20.08 -21.25
CA LEU A 13 -5.46 20.09 -20.15
C LEU A 13 -6.16 19.61 -18.88
N PRO A 14 -5.49 18.80 -18.04
CA PRO A 14 -6.07 18.36 -16.77
C PRO A 14 -6.57 19.59 -16.00
N LEU A 15 -7.82 19.55 -15.52
CA LEU A 15 -8.37 20.57 -14.64
C LEU A 15 -7.48 20.64 -13.39
N VAL A 16 -6.71 21.73 -13.27
CA VAL A 16 -5.90 22.00 -12.08
C VAL A 16 -6.86 22.44 -10.97
N PRO A 17 -6.83 21.82 -9.78
CA PRO A 17 -7.67 22.26 -8.67
C PRO A 17 -7.41 23.72 -8.35
N ASP A 18 -8.47 24.50 -8.19
CA ASP A 18 -8.35 25.90 -7.82
C ASP A 18 -7.88 26.04 -6.36
N PHE A 19 -6.91 26.91 -6.11
CA PHE A 19 -6.25 27.01 -4.81
C PHE A 19 -7.19 27.55 -3.73
N ASP A 20 -7.97 28.59 -4.05
CA ASP A 20 -8.80 29.31 -3.09
C ASP A 20 -10.03 28.49 -2.68
N SER A 21 -10.57 27.68 -3.60
CA SER A 21 -11.66 26.75 -3.30
C SER A 21 -11.20 25.43 -2.65
N THR A 22 -9.91 25.09 -2.71
CA THR A 22 -9.41 23.83 -2.12
C THR A 22 -9.17 24.00 -0.60
N PRO A 23 -9.84 23.19 0.25
CA PRO A 23 -9.66 23.25 1.70
C PRO A 23 -8.19 23.07 2.11
N PHE A 24 -7.75 23.79 3.14
CA PHE A 24 -6.36 23.72 3.62
C PHE A 24 -5.88 22.28 3.90
N GLY A 25 -6.73 21.46 4.53
CA GLY A 25 -6.41 20.06 4.80
C GLY A 25 -6.18 19.24 3.53
N GLN A 26 -6.96 19.50 2.47
CA GLN A 26 -6.76 18.86 1.16
C GLN A 26 -5.46 19.35 0.51
N ARG A 27 -5.20 20.67 0.50
CA ARG A 27 -3.96 21.22 -0.06
C ARG A 27 -2.72 20.61 0.60
N LYS A 28 -2.78 20.44 1.91
CA LYS A 28 -1.72 19.82 2.71
C LYS A 28 -1.50 18.35 2.36
N ARG A 29 -2.57 17.57 2.19
CA ARG A 29 -2.48 16.17 1.72
C ARG A 29 -1.90 16.07 0.32
N ASP A 30 -2.45 16.85 -0.62
CA ASP A 30 -2.00 16.85 -2.02
C ASP A 30 -0.54 17.27 -2.17
N ALA A 31 -0.09 18.26 -1.38
CA ALA A 31 1.31 18.67 -1.36
C ALA A 31 2.22 17.51 -0.91
N ARG A 32 1.85 16.81 0.17
CA ARG A 32 2.60 15.65 0.66
C ARG A 32 2.65 14.54 -0.38
N ASP A 33 1.52 14.26 -1.01
CA ASP A 33 1.42 13.23 -2.03
C ASP A 33 2.29 13.56 -3.27
N ILE A 34 2.23 14.79 -3.77
CA ILE A 34 3.09 15.27 -4.87
C ILE A 34 4.56 15.11 -4.53
N VAL A 35 5.01 15.62 -3.37
CA VAL A 35 6.43 15.55 -3.03
C VAL A 35 6.86 14.09 -2.81
N SER A 36 6.03 13.28 -2.16
CA SER A 36 6.31 11.86 -1.97
C SER A 36 6.36 11.07 -3.29
N SER A 37 5.72 11.55 -4.36
CA SER A 37 5.74 10.88 -5.66
C SER A 37 7.14 10.88 -6.30
N PHE A 38 8.03 11.80 -5.89
CA PHE A 38 9.43 11.79 -6.30
C PHE A 38 10.29 10.82 -5.49
N ASP A 39 9.81 10.39 -4.33
CA ASP A 39 10.47 9.34 -3.56
C ASP A 39 10.09 7.97 -4.11
N ARG A 40 11.08 7.08 -4.20
CA ARG A 40 10.89 5.74 -4.76
C ARG A 40 10.09 4.83 -3.82
N ASN A 41 10.25 4.97 -2.51
CA ASN A 41 9.88 3.96 -1.52
C ASN A 41 8.83 4.47 -0.52
N ASP A 42 8.95 5.69 -0.04
CA ASP A 42 8.10 6.22 1.03
C ASP A 42 6.67 6.47 0.54
N LEU A 43 5.69 5.89 1.21
CA LEU A 43 4.29 6.19 0.90
C LEU A 43 3.96 7.63 1.36
N PRO A 44 2.95 8.28 0.77
CA PRO A 44 2.52 9.61 1.20
C PRO A 44 2.25 9.69 2.71
N SER A 45 1.68 8.66 3.32
CA SER A 45 1.39 8.59 4.76
C SER A 45 2.66 8.61 5.64
N GLU A 46 3.80 8.18 5.12
CA GLU A 46 5.09 8.05 5.81
C GLU A 46 6.01 9.24 5.51
N PHE A 47 5.85 9.90 4.37
CA PHE A 47 6.78 10.92 3.87
C PHE A 47 6.80 12.20 4.73
N CYS A 48 7.92 12.57 5.36
CA CYS A 48 8.06 13.84 6.10
C CYS A 48 6.93 14.15 7.14
N PRO A 49 6.63 13.26 8.11
CA PRO A 49 5.46 13.37 8.98
C PRO A 49 5.52 14.58 9.92
N ASP A 50 6.71 14.98 10.37
CA ASP A 50 6.90 16.13 11.25
C ASP A 50 6.59 17.45 10.52
N THR A 51 7.06 17.58 9.29
CA THR A 51 6.77 18.75 8.46
C THR A 51 5.29 18.82 8.15
N TYR A 52 4.68 17.68 7.80
CA TYR A 52 3.24 17.61 7.64
C TYR A 52 2.56 18.13 8.90
N LYS A 53 2.86 17.65 10.11
CA LYS A 53 2.23 18.15 11.35
C LYS A 53 2.44 19.66 11.57
N ARG A 54 3.61 20.21 11.25
CA ARG A 54 3.97 21.62 11.47
C ARG A 54 3.32 22.62 10.51
N ILE A 55 2.87 22.19 9.33
CA ILE A 55 2.19 23.06 8.36
C ILE A 55 0.79 23.43 8.89
N THR A 56 0.55 24.72 9.15
CA THR A 56 -0.67 25.27 9.77
C THR A 56 -1.21 26.48 9.02
N VAL A 57 -2.52 26.73 9.13
CA VAL A 57 -3.18 27.89 8.48
C VAL A 57 -2.52 29.21 8.89
N GLY A 58 -2.05 29.32 10.14
CA GLY A 58 -1.41 30.54 10.66
C GLY A 58 -0.12 30.92 9.95
N GLN A 59 0.58 29.97 9.31
CA GLN A 59 1.81 30.25 8.56
C GLN A 59 1.55 30.98 7.24
N ALA A 60 0.33 30.94 6.70
CA ALA A 60 -0.01 31.62 5.44
C ALA A 60 0.15 33.15 5.50
N LYS A 61 0.14 33.74 6.71
CA LYS A 61 0.31 35.18 6.92
C LYS A 61 1.78 35.60 7.10
N ARG A 62 2.70 34.63 7.18
CA ARG A 62 4.12 34.89 7.40
C ARG A 62 4.82 35.19 6.07
N PRO A 63 5.96 35.89 6.08
CA PRO A 63 6.78 36.07 4.89
C PRO A 63 7.13 34.72 4.24
N SER A 64 7.12 34.66 2.90
CA SER A 64 7.40 33.43 2.15
C SER A 64 8.82 32.89 2.38
N SER A 65 9.77 33.73 2.79
CA SER A 65 11.09 33.31 3.23
C SER A 65 11.04 32.34 4.42
N GLU A 66 10.05 32.46 5.31
CA GLU A 66 9.87 31.56 6.46
C GLU A 66 9.25 30.21 6.08
N TRP A 67 8.73 30.06 4.87
CA TRP A 67 8.27 28.76 4.35
C TRP A 67 9.42 27.92 3.80
N THR A 68 10.60 28.52 3.66
CA THR A 68 11.79 27.87 3.14
C THR A 68 12.55 27.19 4.28
N ILE A 69 12.79 25.90 4.13
CA ILE A 69 13.52 25.08 5.10
C ILE A 69 14.92 24.85 4.54
N THR A 70 15.91 25.54 5.10
CA THR A 70 17.29 25.52 4.62
C THR A 70 17.84 24.09 4.58
N GLY A 71 18.36 23.70 3.42
CA GLY A 71 18.95 22.37 3.19
C GLY A 71 17.93 21.25 2.94
N ASP A 72 16.62 21.52 2.96
CA ASP A 72 15.59 20.52 2.73
C ASP A 72 14.58 20.99 1.67
N LEU A 73 14.90 20.67 0.41
CA LEU A 73 14.07 21.01 -0.74
C LEU A 73 12.69 20.33 -0.70
N PRO A 74 12.56 19.02 -0.41
CA PRO A 74 11.24 18.38 -0.30
C PRO A 74 10.30 19.05 0.70
N ARG A 75 10.79 19.35 1.91
CA ARG A 75 9.96 20.02 2.94
C ARG A 75 9.63 21.46 2.56
N THR A 76 10.56 22.15 1.90
CA THR A 76 10.34 23.49 1.35
C THR A 76 9.21 23.46 0.33
N ILE A 77 9.30 22.59 -0.69
CA ILE A 77 8.27 22.45 -1.73
C ILE A 77 6.92 22.11 -1.11
N MET A 78 6.88 21.16 -0.17
CA MET A 78 5.64 20.78 0.50
C MET A 78 5.01 21.95 1.27
N THR A 79 5.81 22.79 1.94
CA THR A 79 5.31 23.96 2.68
C THR A 79 4.83 25.06 1.74
N TRP A 80 5.63 25.36 0.72
CA TRP A 80 5.29 26.36 -0.30
C TRP A 80 4.01 26.01 -1.04
N MET A 81 3.86 24.75 -1.46
CA MET A 81 2.67 24.31 -2.19
C MET A 81 1.37 24.52 -1.40
N VAL A 82 1.42 24.49 -0.07
CA VAL A 82 0.24 24.66 0.78
C VAL A 82 -0.12 26.15 0.97
N HIS A 83 0.81 27.07 0.76
CA HIS A 83 0.60 28.49 1.05
C HIS A 83 0.67 29.40 -0.17
N ASP A 84 1.30 28.96 -1.26
CA ASP A 84 1.47 29.73 -2.49
C ASP A 84 0.60 29.20 -3.62
N PRO A 85 -0.35 30.00 -4.15
CA PRO A 85 -1.19 29.63 -5.29
C PRO A 85 -0.38 29.26 -6.54
N ASN A 86 0.76 29.92 -6.78
CA ASN A 86 1.58 29.65 -7.96
C ASN A 86 2.28 28.30 -7.86
N GLY A 87 2.91 28.01 -6.72
CA GLY A 87 3.47 26.70 -6.42
C GLY A 87 2.43 25.58 -6.50
N TRP A 88 1.22 25.82 -5.98
CA TRP A 88 0.10 24.89 -6.08
C TRP A 88 -0.28 24.55 -7.53
N ALA A 89 -0.48 25.59 -8.36
CA ALA A 89 -0.87 25.41 -9.75
C ALA A 89 0.23 24.71 -10.57
N LEU A 90 1.49 25.13 -10.38
CA LEU A 90 2.64 24.55 -11.08
C LEU A 90 2.81 23.06 -10.76
N LEU A 91 2.79 22.70 -9.47
CA LEU A 91 3.06 21.33 -9.06
C LEU A 91 1.91 20.37 -9.41
N ASN A 92 0.66 20.81 -9.33
CA ASN A 92 -0.47 20.01 -9.83
C ASN A 92 -0.42 19.82 -11.36
N LYS A 93 0.16 20.76 -12.10
CA LYS A 93 0.42 20.59 -13.54
C LYS A 93 1.54 19.60 -13.80
N CYS A 94 2.61 19.61 -13.00
CA CYS A 94 3.73 18.68 -13.13
C CYS A 94 3.36 17.25 -12.76
N LEU A 95 2.56 17.06 -11.70
CA LEU A 95 2.10 15.75 -11.22
C LEU A 95 0.58 15.73 -11.05
N PRO A 96 -0.17 15.54 -12.14
CA PRO A 96 -1.62 15.41 -12.09
C PRO A 96 -2.06 14.20 -11.25
N MET A 97 -3.25 14.27 -10.64
CA MET A 97 -3.80 13.23 -9.76
C MET A 97 -3.67 11.82 -10.35
N LYS A 98 -4.09 11.63 -11.60
CA LYS A 98 -4.01 10.34 -12.30
C LYS A 98 -2.59 9.74 -12.33
N LEU A 99 -1.56 10.59 -12.51
CA LEU A 99 -0.18 10.13 -12.50
C LEU A 99 0.28 9.78 -11.07
N ARG A 100 -0.09 10.61 -10.08
CA ARG A 100 0.20 10.33 -8.67
C ARG A 100 -0.40 9.01 -8.21
N THR A 101 -1.66 8.75 -8.56
CA THR A 101 -2.34 7.49 -8.30
C THR A 101 -1.58 6.31 -8.90
N LYS A 102 -1.12 6.41 -10.15
CA LYS A 102 -0.33 5.35 -10.79
C LYS A 102 0.98 5.10 -10.03
N LEU A 103 1.72 6.15 -9.69
CA LEU A 103 2.97 6.06 -8.94
C LEU A 103 2.77 5.47 -7.53
N PHE A 104 1.67 5.83 -6.87
CA PHE A 104 1.30 5.24 -5.59
C PHE A 104 1.08 3.73 -5.70
N VAL A 105 0.30 3.27 -6.69
CA VAL A 105 0.03 1.85 -6.92
C VAL A 105 1.32 1.08 -7.22
N GLU A 106 2.19 1.62 -8.09
CA GLU A 106 3.50 1.01 -8.41
C GLU A 106 4.43 0.94 -7.19
N LYS A 107 4.40 1.96 -6.33
CA LYS A 107 5.16 1.99 -5.08
C LYS A 107 4.63 0.96 -4.09
N LEU A 108 3.32 0.90 -3.91
CA LEU A 108 2.66 -0.07 -3.04
C LEU A 108 2.99 -1.51 -3.48
N GLN A 109 2.88 -1.82 -4.78
CA GLN A 109 3.22 -3.12 -5.33
C GLN A 109 4.67 -3.51 -5.04
N ARG A 110 5.63 -2.60 -5.29
CA ARG A 110 7.05 -2.86 -5.02
C ARG A 110 7.33 -3.13 -3.56
N ARG A 111 6.65 -2.45 -2.64
CA ARG A 111 6.85 -2.67 -1.20
C ARG A 111 6.24 -3.97 -0.71
N PHE A 112 5.08 -4.38 -1.22
CA PHE A 112 4.58 -5.73 -0.95
C PHE A 112 5.55 -6.79 -1.46
N GLN A 113 6.03 -6.63 -2.70
CA GLN A 113 7.00 -7.57 -3.28
C GLN A 113 8.29 -7.66 -2.45
N HIS A 114 8.84 -6.53 -1.99
CA HIS A 114 10.00 -6.50 -1.12
C HIS A 114 9.79 -7.30 0.18
N GLU A 115 8.62 -7.18 0.83
CA GLU A 115 8.34 -7.96 2.04
C GLU A 115 8.18 -9.46 1.75
N PHE A 116 7.67 -9.83 0.57
CA PHE A 116 7.61 -11.22 0.12
C PHE A 116 8.99 -11.78 -0.22
N ASP A 117 9.85 -11.02 -0.90
CA ASP A 117 11.22 -11.41 -1.20
C ASP A 117 12.00 -11.62 0.09
N ARG A 118 11.86 -10.73 1.07
CA ARG A 118 12.45 -10.89 2.41
C ARG A 118 11.96 -12.16 3.11
N TYR A 119 10.70 -12.54 2.96
CA TYR A 119 10.21 -13.80 3.53
C TYR A 119 10.84 -15.01 2.85
N ASP A 120 10.93 -14.97 1.52
CA ASP A 120 11.52 -16.06 0.73
C ASP A 120 13.01 -16.22 1.03
N GLU A 121 13.75 -15.13 1.25
CA GLU A 121 15.14 -15.16 1.71
C GLU A 121 15.30 -15.89 3.06
N VAL A 122 14.39 -15.65 4.01
CA VAL A 122 14.38 -16.34 5.31
C VAL A 122 14.06 -17.83 5.12
N LEU A 123 13.10 -18.16 4.26
CA LEU A 123 12.73 -19.54 3.93
C LEU A 123 13.90 -20.30 3.28
N ASP A 124 14.57 -19.68 2.31
CA ASP A 124 15.70 -20.30 1.60
C ASP A 124 16.90 -20.50 2.54
N ALA A 125 17.21 -19.50 3.38
CA ALA A 125 18.29 -19.59 4.36
C ALA A 125 18.08 -20.73 5.36
N THR A 126 16.83 -20.98 5.76
CA THR A 126 16.47 -22.03 6.72
C THR A 126 16.42 -23.42 6.10
N GLN A 127 16.00 -23.54 4.83
CA GLN A 127 15.92 -24.83 4.14
C GLN A 127 17.27 -25.31 3.60
N HIS A 128 18.13 -24.41 3.14
CA HIS A 128 19.34 -24.79 2.40
C HIS A 128 20.63 -24.89 3.24
N LEU A 129 20.56 -24.76 4.58
CA LEU A 129 21.74 -24.83 5.48
C LEU A 129 22.95 -24.03 4.94
N LEU A 130 22.68 -22.91 4.25
CA LEU A 130 23.73 -22.07 3.70
C LEU A 130 24.52 -21.48 4.88
N ALA A 131 25.85 -21.55 4.79
CA ALA A 131 26.84 -21.27 5.84
C ALA A 131 26.89 -19.82 6.39
N ALA A 132 25.75 -19.12 6.41
CA ALA A 132 25.53 -17.90 7.18
C ALA A 132 25.41 -18.25 8.69
N PRO A 133 25.58 -17.29 9.63
CA PRO A 133 25.36 -17.58 11.04
C PRO A 133 23.95 -18.17 11.18
N ALA A 134 23.86 -19.37 11.75
CA ALA A 134 22.61 -20.10 11.86
C ALA A 134 21.58 -19.19 12.53
N TRP A 135 20.57 -18.77 11.77
CA TRP A 135 19.49 -17.96 12.31
C TRP A 135 18.87 -18.71 13.48
N SER A 136 18.74 -18.06 14.63
CA SER A 136 18.03 -18.72 15.71
C SER A 136 16.54 -18.84 15.34
N PRO A 137 15.83 -19.86 15.84
CA PRO A 137 14.37 -19.96 15.66
C PRO A 137 13.62 -18.69 16.08
N GLU A 138 14.13 -17.96 17.08
CA GLU A 138 13.56 -16.70 17.54
C GLU A 138 13.78 -15.57 16.54
N ASP A 139 14.96 -15.49 15.91
CA ASP A 139 15.25 -14.50 14.86
C ASP A 139 14.35 -14.69 13.63
N ILE A 140 14.13 -15.95 13.23
CA ILE A 140 13.20 -16.31 12.15
C ILE A 140 11.79 -15.86 12.51
N ARG A 141 11.32 -16.24 13.70
CA ARG A 141 9.97 -15.89 14.17
C ARG A 141 9.77 -14.38 14.23
N SER A 142 10.69 -13.66 14.86
CA SER A 142 10.67 -12.20 14.97
C SER A 142 10.65 -11.54 13.59
N THR A 143 11.47 -12.03 12.65
CA THR A 143 11.52 -11.51 11.29
C THR A 143 10.21 -11.74 10.53
N VAL A 144 9.62 -12.94 10.61
CA VAL A 144 8.34 -13.22 9.95
C VAL A 144 7.20 -12.39 10.55
N ILE A 145 7.19 -12.18 11.87
CA ILE A 145 6.23 -11.28 12.53
C ILE A 145 6.42 -9.84 12.02
N GLN A 146 7.65 -9.36 11.89
CA GLN A 146 7.93 -8.02 11.38
C GLN A 146 7.51 -7.86 9.92
N ILE A 147 7.74 -8.86 9.07
CA ILE A 147 7.28 -8.89 7.68
C ILE A 147 5.74 -8.80 7.63
N ALA A 148 5.05 -9.62 8.42
CA ALA A 148 3.58 -9.58 8.50
C ALA A 148 3.06 -8.21 8.98
N ALA A 149 3.73 -7.61 9.98
CA ALA A 149 3.40 -6.27 10.47
C ALA A 149 3.58 -5.22 9.37
N ASN A 150 4.68 -5.27 8.61
CA ASN A 150 4.95 -4.37 7.50
C ASN A 150 3.88 -4.49 6.40
N ILE A 151 3.51 -5.71 6.00
CA ILE A 151 2.44 -5.97 5.02
C ILE A 151 1.11 -5.39 5.50
N ASN A 152 0.79 -5.53 6.79
CA ASN A 152 -0.40 -4.92 7.37
C ASN A 152 -0.33 -3.38 7.38
N SER A 153 0.83 -2.79 7.65
CA SER A 153 1.03 -1.34 7.55
C SER A 153 0.85 -0.82 6.12
N LEU A 154 1.32 -1.57 5.12
CA LEU A 154 1.11 -1.25 3.70
C LEU A 154 -0.38 -1.30 3.33
N ALA A 155 -1.10 -2.33 3.78
CA ALA A 155 -2.54 -2.45 3.57
C ALA A 155 -3.32 -1.31 4.26
N ALA A 156 -2.90 -0.91 5.47
CA ALA A 156 -3.48 0.22 6.18
C ALA A 156 -3.25 1.55 5.44
N ALA A 157 -2.04 1.75 4.89
CA ALA A 157 -1.73 2.92 4.07
C ALA A 157 -2.55 2.95 2.77
N ALA A 158 -2.74 1.80 2.11
CA ALA A 158 -3.62 1.66 0.95
C ALA A 158 -5.08 2.01 1.29
N ARG A 159 -5.57 1.55 2.45
CA ARG A 159 -6.91 1.90 2.94
C ARG A 159 -7.08 3.40 3.17
N LEU A 160 -6.09 4.05 3.76
CA LEU A 160 -6.10 5.50 3.99
C LEU A 160 -6.05 6.27 2.66
N ASP A 161 -5.27 5.81 1.69
CA ASP A 161 -5.20 6.42 0.37
C ASP A 161 -6.56 6.36 -0.36
N LEU A 162 -7.32 5.26 -0.19
CA LEU A 162 -8.69 5.11 -0.72
C LEU A 162 -9.72 6.06 -0.07
N ASP A 163 -9.45 6.60 1.12
CA ASP A 163 -10.27 7.66 1.73
C ASP A 163 -9.98 9.03 1.10
N GLU A 164 -8.74 9.24 0.63
CA GLU A 164 -8.22 10.54 0.24
C GLU A 164 -8.23 10.76 -1.27
N ARG A 165 -8.15 9.68 -2.08
CA ARG A 165 -8.15 9.76 -3.55
C ARG A 165 -9.41 9.15 -4.17
N PRO A 166 -10.10 9.90 -5.05
CA PRO A 166 -11.21 9.35 -5.83
C PRO A 166 -10.72 8.43 -6.97
N ASP A 167 -9.52 8.68 -7.49
CA ASP A 167 -8.94 7.92 -8.61
C ASP A 167 -8.06 6.77 -8.11
N GLY A 168 -8.13 5.62 -8.79
CA GLY A 168 -7.26 4.47 -8.52
C GLY A 168 -7.79 3.30 -7.67
N PRO A 169 -9.05 3.24 -7.18
CA PRO A 169 -9.50 2.10 -6.38
C PRO A 169 -9.25 0.74 -7.03
N GLY A 170 -9.39 0.63 -8.35
CA GLY A 170 -9.07 -0.60 -9.08
C GLY A 170 -7.58 -1.00 -9.07
N GLY A 171 -6.67 -0.04 -9.22
CA GLY A 171 -5.23 -0.33 -9.15
C GLY A 171 -4.82 -0.79 -7.74
N THR A 172 -5.32 -0.09 -6.71
CA THR A 172 -5.09 -0.45 -5.31
C THR A 172 -5.68 -1.82 -4.97
N ALA A 173 -6.91 -2.11 -5.42
CA ALA A 173 -7.54 -3.43 -5.22
C ALA A 173 -6.76 -4.56 -5.86
N HIS A 174 -6.24 -4.35 -7.08
CA HIS A 174 -5.41 -5.34 -7.75
C HIS A 174 -4.16 -5.67 -6.93
N VAL A 175 -3.44 -4.65 -6.44
CA VAL A 175 -2.26 -4.84 -5.61
C VAL A 175 -2.59 -5.54 -4.29
N LEU A 176 -3.71 -5.19 -3.65
CA LEU A 176 -4.18 -5.86 -2.42
C LEU A 176 -4.52 -7.34 -2.65
N LEU A 177 -5.13 -7.69 -3.78
CA LEU A 177 -5.42 -9.07 -4.15
C LEU A 177 -4.15 -9.87 -4.46
N GLU A 178 -3.18 -9.29 -5.17
CA GLU A 178 -1.87 -9.93 -5.38
C GLU A 178 -1.10 -10.09 -4.06
N ALA A 179 -1.21 -9.13 -3.13
CA ALA A 179 -0.65 -9.27 -1.80
C ALA A 179 -1.32 -10.43 -1.04
N LEU A 180 -2.64 -10.53 -1.07
CA LEU A 180 -3.36 -11.63 -0.42
C LEU A 180 -2.98 -12.99 -1.02
N LYS A 181 -2.90 -13.09 -2.34
CA LYS A 181 -2.37 -14.26 -3.05
C LYS A 181 -0.95 -14.60 -2.60
N GLY A 182 -0.07 -13.61 -2.48
CA GLY A 182 1.29 -13.76 -1.99
C GLY A 182 1.37 -14.34 -0.57
N VAL A 183 0.46 -13.93 0.32
CA VAL A 183 0.29 -14.51 1.65
C VAL A 183 -0.18 -15.96 1.59
N CYS A 184 -1.19 -16.26 0.76
CA CYS A 184 -1.72 -17.63 0.60
C CYS A 184 -0.69 -18.62 0.05
N LEU A 185 0.14 -18.19 -0.91
CA LEU A 185 1.23 -19.01 -1.46
C LEU A 185 2.29 -19.37 -0.40
N ARG A 186 2.43 -18.54 0.64
CA ARG A 186 3.38 -18.71 1.76
C ARG A 186 2.69 -19.33 2.97
N SER A 187 1.86 -20.34 2.71
CA SER A 187 1.17 -21.17 3.70
C SER A 187 2.01 -22.32 4.23
N LYS A 188 3.10 -22.67 3.54
CA LYS A 188 4.09 -23.63 4.04
C LYS A 188 4.81 -23.04 5.25
N THR A 189 4.93 -23.85 6.29
CA THR A 189 5.59 -23.48 7.53
C THR A 189 7.10 -23.51 7.38
N ILE A 190 7.79 -22.55 8.00
CA ILE A 190 9.24 -22.59 8.14
C ILE A 190 9.55 -23.55 9.29
N PRO A 191 10.23 -24.70 9.06
CA PRO A 191 10.56 -25.63 10.12
C PRO A 191 11.57 -24.99 11.07
N ALA A 192 11.32 -25.08 12.37
CA ALA A 192 12.32 -24.74 13.37
C ALA A 192 13.49 -25.73 13.27
N ALA A 193 14.74 -25.25 13.32
CA ALA A 193 15.93 -26.09 13.28
C ALA A 193 15.85 -27.23 14.32
N PRO A 194 16.37 -28.44 14.02
CA PRO A 194 16.29 -29.55 14.95
C PRO A 194 17.11 -29.27 16.21
N THR A 195 16.43 -29.16 17.35
CA THR A 195 17.07 -29.21 18.67
C THR A 195 17.65 -30.60 18.88
N GLN A 196 18.97 -30.70 19.16
CA GLN A 196 19.68 -31.97 19.39
C GLN A 196 19.28 -32.72 20.69
N GLN A 197 18.22 -32.31 21.39
CA GLN A 197 17.78 -32.94 22.63
C GLN A 197 16.31 -33.32 22.51
N GLY A 198 16.03 -34.62 22.64
CA GLY A 198 14.73 -35.28 22.48
C GLY A 198 13.68 -34.90 23.52
N GLY A 199 13.44 -33.61 23.71
CA GLY A 199 12.28 -33.07 24.42
C GLY A 199 11.14 -32.79 23.44
N ALA A 200 9.90 -32.94 23.92
CA ALA A 200 8.66 -32.80 23.16
C ALA A 200 8.70 -31.65 22.13
N ARG A 201 8.39 -32.01 20.89
CA ARG A 201 8.32 -31.17 19.69
C ARG A 201 7.28 -30.05 19.90
N THR A 202 7.67 -28.91 20.47
CA THR A 202 6.84 -27.70 20.48
C THR A 202 7.04 -26.98 19.14
N GLU A 203 6.25 -27.43 18.17
CA GLU A 203 6.09 -26.84 16.84
C GLU A 203 5.87 -25.32 16.93
N SER A 204 6.91 -24.54 16.66
CA SER A 204 6.74 -23.13 16.26
C SER A 204 7.08 -23.00 14.78
N GLU A 205 6.42 -23.86 14.01
CA GLU A 205 6.28 -23.73 12.57
C GLU A 205 5.47 -22.45 12.29
N ILE A 206 6.14 -21.42 11.77
CA ILE A 206 5.51 -20.12 11.50
C ILE A 206 5.48 -19.87 9.99
N SER A 207 4.29 -19.55 9.48
CA SER A 207 4.08 -19.18 8.08
C SER A 207 3.47 -17.78 8.00
N LEU A 208 3.63 -17.13 6.86
CA LEU A 208 3.00 -15.82 6.66
C LEU A 208 1.48 -15.92 6.68
N TYR A 209 0.93 -16.98 6.07
CA TYR A 209 -0.50 -17.31 6.14
C TYR A 209 -1.00 -17.49 7.58
N ASP A 210 -0.21 -18.16 8.43
CA ASP A 210 -0.56 -18.36 9.84
C ASP A 210 -0.73 -17.05 10.58
N ILE A 211 0.25 -16.15 10.49
CA ILE A 211 0.26 -14.88 11.22
C ILE A 211 -0.77 -13.88 10.66
N MET A 212 -1.08 -13.96 9.37
CA MET A 212 -1.94 -12.95 8.74
C MET A 212 -3.40 -13.37 8.61
N ILE A 213 -3.67 -14.66 8.45
CA ILE A 213 -5.01 -15.17 8.11
C ILE A 213 -5.50 -16.18 9.15
N ARG A 214 -4.73 -17.24 9.42
CA ARG A 214 -5.19 -18.38 10.24
C ARG A 214 -5.31 -18.06 11.72
N ARG A 215 -4.25 -17.48 12.29
CA ARG A 215 -4.10 -17.13 13.71
C ARG A 215 -3.47 -15.75 13.85
N PRO A 216 -4.21 -14.71 13.45
CA PRO A 216 -3.67 -13.38 13.42
C PRO A 216 -3.38 -12.83 14.82
N LEU A 217 -2.28 -12.08 14.91
CA LEU A 217 -1.96 -11.29 16.09
C LEU A 217 -3.07 -10.25 16.32
N GLU A 218 -3.34 -9.95 17.60
CA GLU A 218 -4.42 -9.03 17.98
C GLU A 218 -4.33 -7.69 17.22
N GLY A 219 -5.46 -7.25 16.65
CA GLY A 219 -5.55 -5.98 15.91
C GLY A 219 -5.11 -6.02 14.44
N HIS A 220 -4.63 -7.15 13.91
CA HIS A 220 -4.07 -7.23 12.55
C HIS A 220 -4.75 -8.23 11.62
N SER A 221 -5.88 -8.81 12.04
CA SER A 221 -6.47 -10.01 11.43
C SER A 221 -7.09 -9.82 10.04
N THR A 222 -7.40 -8.60 9.61
CA THR A 222 -8.22 -8.40 8.40
C THR A 222 -7.91 -7.12 7.62
N VAL A 223 -6.76 -6.48 7.83
CA VAL A 223 -6.48 -5.14 7.25
C VAL A 223 -6.56 -5.12 5.72
N ILE A 224 -6.06 -6.16 5.05
CA ILE A 224 -6.18 -6.30 3.58
C ILE A 224 -7.66 -6.41 3.16
N LEU A 225 -8.48 -7.18 3.88
CA LEU A 225 -9.91 -7.30 3.59
C LEU A 225 -10.66 -5.99 3.88
N GLU A 226 -10.32 -5.27 4.93
CA GLU A 226 -10.89 -3.96 5.23
C GLU A 226 -10.62 -2.96 4.11
N ALA A 227 -9.42 -3.00 3.52
CA ALA A 227 -9.07 -2.17 2.37
C ALA A 227 -9.87 -2.58 1.12
N LEU A 228 -10.04 -3.89 0.86
CA LEU A 228 -10.87 -4.37 -0.26
C LEU A 228 -12.36 -4.07 -0.08
N GLU A 229 -12.88 -4.18 1.14
CA GLU A 229 -14.25 -3.75 1.48
C GLU A 229 -14.43 -2.26 1.29
N LYS A 230 -13.39 -1.47 1.58
CA LYS A 230 -13.42 -0.04 1.29
C LYS A 230 -13.57 0.21 -0.21
N VAL A 231 -12.80 -0.49 -1.05
CA VAL A 231 -12.95 -0.42 -2.52
C VAL A 231 -14.36 -0.80 -2.94
N SER A 232 -14.91 -1.90 -2.40
CA SER A 232 -16.28 -2.33 -2.69
C SER A 232 -17.30 -1.22 -2.39
N LYS A 233 -17.14 -0.52 -1.25
CA LYS A 233 -18.05 0.55 -0.83
C LYS A 233 -17.89 1.83 -1.66
N THR A 234 -16.66 2.23 -2.01
CA THR A 234 -16.40 3.50 -2.69
C THR A 234 -16.44 3.40 -4.20
N SER A 235 -16.10 2.24 -4.76
CA SER A 235 -16.06 1.98 -6.20
C SER A 235 -16.40 0.51 -6.49
N PRO A 236 -17.68 0.08 -6.35
CA PRO A 236 -18.07 -1.31 -6.55
C PRO A 236 -17.62 -1.88 -7.91
N GLY A 237 -17.73 -1.06 -8.97
CA GLY A 237 -17.31 -1.43 -10.32
C GLY A 237 -15.82 -1.77 -10.47
N SER A 238 -14.97 -1.31 -9.54
CA SER A 238 -13.54 -1.65 -9.54
C SER A 238 -13.29 -3.13 -9.25
N LEU A 239 -14.14 -3.78 -8.45
CA LEU A 239 -13.98 -5.20 -8.11
C LEU A 239 -14.64 -6.14 -9.12
N ASN A 240 -15.67 -5.69 -9.84
CA ASN A 240 -16.44 -6.53 -10.78
C ASN A 240 -15.58 -7.20 -11.87
N ASN A 241 -14.47 -6.56 -12.27
CA ASN A 241 -13.56 -7.11 -13.27
C ASN A 241 -12.46 -8.01 -12.68
N MET A 242 -12.48 -8.27 -11.37
CA MET A 242 -11.44 -9.01 -10.64
C MET A 242 -11.86 -10.41 -10.21
N GLY A 243 -13.00 -10.92 -10.72
CA GLY A 243 -13.52 -12.23 -10.32
C GLY A 243 -12.55 -13.40 -10.59
N ALA A 244 -11.64 -13.28 -11.56
CA ALA A 244 -10.58 -14.28 -11.77
C ALA A 244 -9.53 -14.25 -10.65
N GLN A 245 -9.10 -13.07 -10.21
CA GLN A 245 -8.13 -12.90 -9.12
C GLN A 245 -8.71 -13.35 -7.78
N PHE A 246 -9.98 -13.02 -7.51
CA PHE A 246 -10.68 -13.57 -6.34
C PHE A 246 -10.66 -15.10 -6.37
N ARG A 247 -11.02 -15.72 -7.51
CA ARG A 247 -10.97 -17.18 -7.69
C ARG A 247 -9.60 -17.77 -7.37
N LEU A 248 -8.54 -17.22 -7.95
CA LEU A 248 -7.17 -17.67 -7.69
C LEU A 248 -6.79 -17.59 -6.22
N VAL A 249 -7.12 -16.48 -5.54
CA VAL A 249 -6.86 -16.35 -4.11
C VAL A 249 -7.64 -17.40 -3.32
N GLY A 250 -8.90 -17.65 -3.70
CA GLY A 250 -9.73 -18.60 -3.01
C GLY A 250 -9.28 -20.06 -3.16
N ASP A 251 -8.79 -20.43 -4.34
CA ASP A 251 -8.24 -21.77 -4.60
C ASP A 251 -6.96 -22.05 -3.81
N LEU A 252 -6.23 -21.00 -3.40
CA LEU A 252 -5.01 -21.09 -2.60
C LEU A 252 -5.29 -21.16 -1.08
N MET A 253 -6.52 -20.91 -0.64
CA MET A 253 -6.85 -20.97 0.78
C MET A 253 -7.18 -22.41 1.23
N PRO A 254 -6.55 -22.92 2.31
CA PRO A 254 -6.90 -24.20 2.90
C PRO A 254 -8.39 -24.33 3.24
N THR A 255 -9.01 -25.44 2.81
CA THR A 255 -10.44 -25.74 3.07
C THR A 255 -10.79 -25.87 4.55
N ALA A 256 -9.80 -26.22 5.39
CA ALA A 256 -9.96 -26.31 6.84
C ALA A 256 -10.30 -24.95 7.49
N ASP A 257 -9.97 -23.82 6.84
CA ASP A 257 -10.20 -22.47 7.35
C ASP A 257 -11.53 -21.85 6.87
N ALA A 258 -12.38 -22.67 6.22
CA ALA A 258 -13.61 -22.19 5.59
C ALA A 258 -14.66 -21.61 6.57
N ALA A 259 -14.51 -21.87 7.87
CA ALA A 259 -15.37 -21.30 8.91
C ALA A 259 -14.81 -20.01 9.53
N SER A 260 -13.61 -19.59 9.14
CA SER A 260 -12.99 -18.38 9.69
C SER A 260 -13.76 -17.11 9.30
N THR A 261 -13.78 -16.12 10.20
CA THR A 261 -14.37 -14.80 9.93
C THR A 261 -13.72 -14.14 8.71
N PHE A 262 -12.42 -14.35 8.52
CA PHE A 262 -11.69 -13.90 7.35
C PHE A 262 -12.32 -14.46 6.06
N TRP A 263 -12.54 -15.77 6.01
CA TRP A 263 -13.04 -16.44 4.82
C TRP A 263 -14.47 -16.06 4.47
N LEU A 264 -15.34 -15.90 5.49
CA LEU A 264 -16.70 -15.41 5.29
C LEU A 264 -16.72 -14.01 4.64
N ARG A 265 -15.86 -13.11 5.11
CA ARG A 265 -15.72 -11.75 4.55
C ARG A 265 -15.18 -11.79 3.12
N PHE A 266 -14.14 -12.60 2.88
CA PHE A 266 -13.56 -12.76 1.55
C PHE A 266 -14.57 -13.32 0.53
N ARG A 267 -15.39 -14.32 0.92
CA ARG A 267 -16.47 -14.83 0.07
C ARG A 267 -17.51 -13.78 -0.26
N GLY A 268 -17.87 -12.93 0.72
CA GLY A 268 -18.78 -11.80 0.50
C GLY A 268 -18.27 -10.84 -0.58
N LEU A 269 -16.98 -10.48 -0.53
CA LEU A 269 -16.34 -9.65 -1.57
C LEU A 269 -16.25 -10.36 -2.92
N SER A 270 -15.92 -11.65 -2.91
CA SER A 270 -15.80 -12.45 -4.12
C SER A 270 -17.13 -12.55 -4.87
N ALA A 271 -18.23 -12.77 -4.15
CA ALA A 271 -19.57 -12.81 -4.73
C ALA A 271 -19.94 -11.48 -5.40
N GLN A 272 -19.57 -10.34 -4.79
CA GLN A 272 -19.77 -9.02 -5.39
C GLN A 272 -18.96 -8.83 -6.68
N ALA A 273 -17.75 -9.40 -6.72
CA ALA A 273 -16.89 -9.42 -7.90
C ALA A 273 -17.30 -10.46 -8.97
N GLY A 274 -18.42 -11.17 -8.79
CA GLY A 274 -18.88 -12.23 -9.71
C GLY A 274 -18.07 -13.53 -9.63
N ALA A 275 -17.26 -13.72 -8.58
CA ALA A 275 -16.56 -14.95 -8.27
C ALA A 275 -17.40 -15.78 -7.28
N VAL A 276 -17.88 -16.94 -7.72
CA VAL A 276 -18.61 -17.89 -6.88
C VAL A 276 -17.76 -19.15 -6.69
N PHE A 277 -17.70 -19.64 -5.45
CA PHE A 277 -16.98 -20.84 -5.02
C PHE A 277 -17.93 -21.86 -4.43
#